data_AF-A0A4R4M440-F1
#
_entry.id   AF-A0A4R4M440-F1
#
_cell.length_a   1.000
_cell.length_b   1.000
_cell.length_c   1.000
_cell.angle_alpha   90.00
_cell.angle_beta   90.00
_cell.angle_gamma   90.00
#
_symmetry.space_group_name_H-M   'P 1'
#
loop_
_entity.id
_entity.type
_entity.pdbx_description
1 polymer ?
#
loop_
_entity_poly.entity_id
_entity_poly.type
_entity_poly.pdbx_seq_one_letter_code
_entity_poly.pdbx_strand_id
1 'polypeptide(L)'
;MRPARLLVLALCGVLTCLFAGPVGPATAAAVERADQPSRADHLAAALRRDPVYVTDHAPRSLPPDAAARIRASVARLGVPAYVAVTPTLGLGADQPPGALTVLLRDRLGKDGIYIVVDPSGGHGEARQFGGSRRLPVDDAWWAAKFELPYDVSAVDMIGRFVDIALSGRARERRDHPGPRPKSATRRALDADDKADRRADRVEMAAFGGGAALGGLPLLGLLVARRVRRANRREGGGRRGRK
;
A
#
# COMPACT_ATOMS: atom_id res chain seq x y z
N MET A 1 -27.66 -64.12 4.47
CA MET A 1 -29.10 -64.40 4.21
C MET A 1 -29.89 -63.22 4.77
N ARG A 2 -30.66 -62.51 3.92
CA ARG A 2 -31.54 -61.36 4.28
C ARG A 2 -32.72 -61.88 5.13
N PRO A 3 -33.36 -61.11 6.05
CA PRO A 3 -34.03 -59.80 5.84
C PRO A 3 -33.85 -58.88 7.10
N ALA A 4 -34.40 -57.68 7.29
CA ALA A 4 -35.65 -57.08 6.87
C ALA A 4 -35.55 -55.55 6.96
N ARG A 5 -35.91 -54.87 5.86
CA ARG A 5 -36.26 -53.45 5.82
C ARG A 5 -37.77 -53.39 6.02
N LEU A 6 -38.23 -52.99 7.20
CA LEU A 6 -39.64 -52.65 7.49
C LEU A 6 -39.70 -52.06 8.89
N LEU A 7 -39.68 -50.73 8.98
CA LEU A 7 -40.31 -49.87 10.01
C LEU A 7 -39.57 -48.53 10.06
N VAL A 8 -39.74 -47.71 9.01
CA VAL A 8 -39.49 -46.28 9.09
C VAL A 8 -40.71 -45.60 8.49
N LEU A 9 -41.77 -45.52 9.28
CA LEU A 9 -42.92 -44.65 9.07
C LEU A 9 -43.81 -44.75 10.31
N ALA A 10 -44.22 -43.60 10.83
CA ALA A 10 -45.17 -43.38 11.93
C ALA A 10 -44.62 -43.45 13.37
N LEU A 11 -43.86 -42.43 13.79
CA LEU A 11 -43.95 -41.90 15.16
C LEU A 11 -43.32 -40.48 15.28
N CYS A 12 -43.75 -39.53 14.45
CA CYS A 12 -43.32 -38.10 14.54
C CYS A 12 -44.39 -37.17 15.14
N GLY A 13 -45.30 -37.70 15.95
CA GLY A 13 -46.30 -36.90 16.64
C GLY A 13 -46.30 -37.24 18.12
N VAL A 14 -46.21 -36.21 18.96
CA VAL A 14 -46.38 -36.22 20.42
C VAL A 14 -45.11 -36.57 21.23
N LEU A 15 -44.17 -35.62 21.28
CA LEU A 15 -43.48 -35.32 22.55
C LEU A 15 -43.47 -33.81 22.78
N THR A 16 -44.61 -33.42 23.34
CA THR A 16 -44.98 -32.17 23.99
C THR A 16 -43.90 -31.64 24.96
N CYS A 17 -43.63 -30.34 24.81
CA CYS A 17 -43.61 -29.36 25.89
C CYS A 17 -42.62 -29.55 27.04
N LEU A 18 -41.42 -28.95 26.95
CA LEU A 18 -40.76 -28.40 28.15
C LEU A 18 -39.64 -27.38 27.88
N PHE A 19 -39.79 -26.46 26.92
CA PHE A 19 -38.89 -25.29 26.81
C PHE A 19 -39.64 -24.05 26.32
N ALA A 20 -40.65 -23.63 27.07
CA ALA A 20 -41.31 -22.34 26.91
C ALA A 20 -40.97 -21.46 28.13
N GLY A 21 -39.74 -20.96 28.18
CA GLY A 21 -39.41 -19.78 28.99
C GLY A 21 -39.79 -18.52 28.22
N PRO A 22 -40.30 -17.46 28.87
CA PRO A 22 -40.62 -16.22 28.17
C PRO A 22 -39.32 -15.61 27.64
N VAL A 23 -39.13 -15.70 26.32
CA VAL A 23 -38.17 -14.85 25.60
C VAL A 23 -38.77 -13.46 25.61
N GLY A 24 -38.60 -12.75 26.73
CA GLY A 24 -38.77 -11.31 26.76
C GLY A 24 -37.86 -10.73 25.68
N PRO A 25 -38.29 -9.69 24.94
CA PRO A 25 -37.43 -9.07 23.95
C PRO A 25 -36.16 -8.66 24.66
N ALA A 26 -35.03 -9.24 24.25
CA ALA A 26 -33.71 -8.81 24.65
C ALA A 26 -33.46 -7.43 24.02
N THR A 27 -34.09 -6.41 24.58
CA THR A 27 -33.74 -4.99 24.38
C THR A 27 -32.54 -4.63 25.25
N ALA A 28 -31.61 -5.56 25.45
CA ALA A 28 -30.33 -5.34 26.10
C ALA A 28 -29.26 -5.31 25.00
N ALA A 29 -28.98 -4.09 24.50
CA ALA A 29 -27.75 -3.62 23.82
C ALA A 29 -28.01 -2.53 22.75
N ALA A 30 -29.22 -1.94 22.68
CA ALA A 30 -29.49 -0.82 21.76
C ALA A 30 -29.34 0.57 22.40
N VAL A 31 -29.11 0.65 23.71
CA VAL A 31 -28.94 1.92 24.45
C VAL A 31 -27.64 1.85 25.24
N GLU A 32 -26.53 2.18 24.56
CA GLU A 32 -25.24 2.72 25.10
C GLU A 32 -24.08 2.57 24.09
N ARG A 33 -24.32 2.82 22.80
CA ARG A 33 -23.32 3.61 22.05
C ARG A 33 -23.72 5.07 22.13
N ALA A 34 -23.81 5.57 23.35
CA ALA A 34 -23.85 7.00 23.59
C ALA A 34 -22.48 7.54 23.15
N ASP A 35 -22.48 8.07 21.93
CA ASP A 35 -21.80 9.30 21.57
C ASP A 35 -20.29 9.38 21.82
N GLN A 36 -19.55 8.29 21.54
CA GLN A 36 -18.15 8.50 21.18
C GLN A 36 -18.13 9.18 19.81
N PRO A 37 -17.66 10.44 19.70
CA PRO A 37 -17.60 11.14 18.43
C PRO A 37 -16.89 10.27 17.40
N SER A 38 -17.56 10.01 16.27
CA SER A 38 -16.93 9.25 15.20
C SER A 38 -15.73 10.02 14.69
N ARG A 39 -14.78 9.33 14.06
CA ARG A 39 -13.63 10.00 13.44
C ARG A 39 -14.04 11.07 12.41
N ALA A 40 -15.12 10.82 11.67
CA ALA A 40 -15.70 11.80 10.77
C ALA A 40 -16.24 13.03 11.53
N ASP A 41 -16.80 12.85 12.73
CA ASP A 41 -17.25 13.96 13.59
C ASP A 41 -16.09 14.80 14.10
N HIS A 42 -14.99 14.16 14.52
CA HIS A 42 -13.78 14.87 14.91
C HIS A 42 -13.17 15.68 13.77
N LEU A 43 -13.02 15.07 12.59
CA LEU A 43 -12.50 15.76 11.41
C LEU A 43 -13.44 16.89 10.98
N ALA A 44 -14.75 16.65 10.96
CA ALA A 44 -15.72 17.70 10.64
C ALA A 44 -15.67 18.86 11.64
N ALA A 45 -15.54 18.58 12.94
CA ALA A 45 -15.39 19.60 13.98
C ALA A 45 -14.10 20.42 13.81
N ALA A 46 -12.98 19.78 13.45
CA ALA A 46 -11.74 20.46 13.11
C ALA A 46 -11.91 21.34 11.87
N LEU A 47 -12.52 20.81 10.81
CA LEU A 47 -12.77 21.50 9.54
C LEU A 47 -13.76 22.67 9.64
N ARG A 48 -14.65 22.66 10.64
CA ARG A 48 -15.52 23.80 10.96
C ARG A 48 -14.72 24.99 11.51
N ARG A 49 -13.63 24.74 12.24
CA ARG A 49 -12.76 25.76 12.80
C ARG A 49 -11.75 26.26 11.77
N ASP A 50 -11.14 25.33 11.05
CA ASP A 50 -10.15 25.62 10.01
C ASP A 50 -10.37 24.71 8.80
N PRO A 51 -10.63 25.24 7.59
CA PRO A 51 -10.88 24.41 6.39
C PRO A 51 -9.72 23.48 6.01
N VAL A 52 -8.52 23.65 6.59
CA VAL A 52 -7.39 22.76 6.39
C VAL A 52 -6.99 22.15 7.73
N TYR A 53 -7.21 20.84 7.88
CA TYR A 53 -6.76 20.06 9.02
C TYR A 53 -5.57 19.17 8.63
N VAL A 54 -4.45 19.32 9.34
CA VAL A 54 -3.29 18.43 9.23
C VAL A 54 -3.12 17.72 10.56
N THR A 55 -3.11 16.39 10.55
CA THR A 55 -2.93 15.62 11.79
C THR A 55 -1.56 15.89 12.43
N ASP A 56 -1.56 15.88 13.75
CA ASP A 56 -0.37 15.84 14.62
C ASP A 56 0.41 14.52 14.54
N HIS A 57 -0.23 13.43 14.09
CA HIS A 57 0.40 12.11 13.89
C HIS A 57 1.34 12.03 12.67
N ALA A 58 1.58 13.14 11.96
CA ALA A 58 2.41 13.19 10.75
C ALA A 58 3.76 13.94 10.85
N PRO A 59 4.44 14.05 12.03
CA PRO A 59 5.49 15.06 12.21
C PRO A 59 6.78 14.77 11.43
N ARG A 60 6.94 13.57 10.85
CA ARG A 60 8.15 13.19 10.09
C ARG A 60 8.01 13.27 8.57
N SER A 61 6.80 13.39 8.03
CA SER A 61 6.57 13.38 6.58
C SER A 61 6.16 14.75 6.01
N LEU A 62 5.71 15.68 6.86
CA LEU A 62 5.24 16.99 6.43
C LEU A 62 6.07 18.12 7.04
N PRO A 63 6.35 19.18 6.27
CA PRO A 63 7.01 20.37 6.80
C PRO A 63 6.09 21.12 7.79
N PRO A 64 6.64 21.90 8.74
CA PRO A 64 5.84 22.58 9.77
C PRO A 64 4.85 23.60 9.19
N ASP A 65 5.10 24.10 8.00
CA ASP A 65 4.25 25.05 7.27
C ASP A 65 3.28 24.37 6.28
N ALA A 66 3.13 23.05 6.33
CA ALA A 66 2.30 22.28 5.39
C ALA A 66 0.85 22.78 5.31
N ALA A 67 0.21 23.05 6.46
CA ALA A 67 -1.17 23.54 6.50
C ALA A 67 -1.32 24.90 5.79
N ALA A 68 -0.33 25.80 5.93
CA ALA A 68 -0.33 27.10 5.27
C ALA A 68 -0.16 26.97 3.76
N ARG A 69 0.77 26.10 3.31
CA ARG A 69 0.97 25.82 1.87
C ARG A 69 -0.25 25.20 1.22
N ILE A 70 -0.85 24.20 1.88
CA ILE A 70 -2.09 23.56 1.40
C ILE A 70 -3.21 24.60 1.28
N ARG A 71 -3.40 25.46 2.29
CA ARG A 71 -4.39 26.52 2.28
C ARG A 71 -4.19 27.47 1.09
N ALA A 72 -2.95 27.90 0.85
CA ALA A 72 -2.61 28.77 -0.28
C ALA A 72 -2.91 28.10 -1.63
N SER A 73 -2.60 26.80 -1.77
CA SER A 73 -2.91 26.05 -2.98
C SER A 73 -4.41 25.96 -3.23
N VAL A 74 -5.20 25.49 -2.26
CA VAL A 74 -6.64 25.28 -2.47
C VAL A 74 -7.43 26.58 -2.60
N ALA A 75 -6.95 27.68 -2.03
CA ALA A 75 -7.55 29.00 -2.22
C ALA A 75 -7.61 29.43 -3.69
N ARG A 76 -6.66 28.97 -4.53
CA ARG A 76 -6.63 29.25 -5.97
C ARG A 76 -7.81 28.65 -6.75
N LEU A 77 -8.49 27.64 -6.20
CA LEU A 77 -9.64 27.00 -6.84
C LEU A 77 -10.84 27.95 -6.95
N GLY A 78 -10.91 28.99 -6.10
CA GLY A 78 -12.00 29.97 -6.09
C GLY A 78 -13.35 29.40 -5.61
N VAL A 79 -13.33 28.23 -4.99
CA VAL A 79 -14.49 27.58 -4.33
C VAL A 79 -14.07 27.13 -2.93
N PRO A 80 -15.01 27.01 -1.96
CA PRO A 80 -14.68 26.48 -0.64
C PRO A 80 -14.07 25.07 -0.76
N ALA A 81 -12.93 24.86 -0.10
CA ALA A 81 -12.24 23.57 -0.09
C ALA A 81 -11.94 23.17 1.35
N TYR A 82 -12.27 21.93 1.70
CA TYR A 82 -12.07 21.31 3.00
C TYR A 82 -11.07 20.18 2.85
N VAL A 83 -9.93 20.29 3.53
CA VAL A 83 -8.81 19.35 3.37
C VAL A 83 -8.50 18.69 4.70
N ALA A 84 -8.55 17.37 4.75
CA ALA A 84 -8.10 16.58 5.88
C ALA A 84 -6.87 15.75 5.49
N VAL A 85 -5.72 16.09 6.05
CA VAL A 85 -4.49 15.30 5.91
C VAL A 85 -4.38 14.33 7.08
N THR A 86 -4.59 13.04 6.82
CA THR A 86 -4.69 12.03 7.87
C THR A 86 -4.26 10.63 7.41
N PRO A 87 -3.55 9.82 8.23
CA PRO A 87 -2.96 8.55 7.78
C PRO A 87 -4.00 7.50 7.38
N THR A 88 -5.19 7.57 7.99
CA THR A 88 -6.26 6.60 7.73
C THR A 88 -7.29 7.24 6.80
N LEU A 89 -7.44 6.74 5.58
CA LEU A 89 -8.29 7.42 4.58
C LEU A 89 -9.77 7.00 4.63
N GLY A 90 -10.04 5.84 5.22
CA GLY A 90 -11.38 5.32 5.42
C GLY A 90 -11.82 5.34 6.88
N LEU A 91 -12.99 4.77 7.12
CA LEU A 91 -13.52 4.51 8.46
C LEU A 91 -13.17 3.12 9.01
N GLY A 92 -12.36 2.34 8.28
CA GLY A 92 -11.95 0.97 8.64
C GLY A 92 -11.53 0.17 7.41
N ALA A 93 -11.12 -1.09 7.60
CA ALA A 93 -10.65 -1.99 6.53
C ALA A 93 -11.73 -2.32 5.48
N ASP A 94 -13.01 -2.25 5.88
CA ASP A 94 -14.13 -2.74 5.06
C ASP A 94 -14.98 -1.63 4.39
N GLN A 95 -14.57 -0.36 4.49
CA GLN A 95 -15.34 0.74 3.89
C GLN A 95 -14.77 1.19 2.55
N PRO A 96 -15.64 1.46 1.56
CA PRO A 96 -15.20 1.83 0.22
C PRO A 96 -14.46 3.18 0.21
N PRO A 97 -13.47 3.35 -0.69
CA PRO A 97 -12.93 4.66 -1.01
C PRO A 97 -14.08 5.58 -1.44
N GLY A 98 -14.13 6.79 -0.88
CA GLY A 98 -15.17 7.79 -1.07
C GLY A 98 -16.08 7.98 0.14
N ALA A 99 -16.08 7.05 1.09
CA ALA A 99 -16.97 7.09 2.24
C ALA A 99 -16.68 8.30 3.16
N LEU A 100 -15.40 8.64 3.34
CA LEU A 100 -15.04 9.70 4.28
C LEU A 100 -15.36 11.10 3.72
N THR A 101 -15.09 11.38 2.44
CA THR A 101 -15.48 12.68 1.85
C THR A 101 -16.98 12.93 1.86
N VAL A 102 -17.79 11.89 1.61
CA VAL A 102 -19.26 11.98 1.69
C VAL A 102 -19.71 12.26 3.12
N LEU A 103 -19.19 11.53 4.10
CA LEU A 103 -19.56 11.74 5.50
C LEU A 103 -19.10 13.10 6.03
N LEU A 104 -17.92 13.57 5.62
CA LEU A 104 -17.48 14.92 5.95
C LEU A 104 -18.44 15.95 5.37
N ARG A 105 -18.93 15.75 4.15
CA ARG A 105 -19.96 16.60 3.58
C ARG A 105 -21.25 16.57 4.40
N ASP A 106 -21.75 15.39 4.75
CA ASP A 106 -22.98 15.23 5.51
C ASP A 106 -22.88 15.90 6.89
N ARG A 107 -21.73 15.80 7.56
CA ARG A 107 -21.49 16.42 8.87
C ARG A 107 -21.23 17.93 8.80
N LEU A 108 -20.54 18.41 7.76
CA LEU A 108 -20.27 19.85 7.59
C LEU A 108 -21.48 20.61 7.04
N GLY A 109 -22.29 19.98 6.19
CA GLY A 109 -23.45 20.59 5.56
C GLY A 109 -23.13 21.72 4.57
N LYS A 110 -21.89 21.82 4.08
CA LYS A 110 -21.42 22.95 3.26
C LYS A 110 -21.06 22.54 1.83
N ASP A 111 -21.39 23.38 0.87
CA ASP A 111 -20.91 23.25 -0.53
C ASP A 111 -19.42 23.50 -0.65
N GLY A 112 -18.75 22.69 -1.47
CA GLY A 112 -17.31 22.78 -1.66
C GLY A 112 -16.64 21.50 -2.14
N ILE A 113 -15.32 21.58 -2.24
CA ILE A 113 -14.43 20.46 -2.55
C ILE A 113 -13.96 19.84 -1.25
N TYR A 114 -14.02 18.53 -1.15
CA TYR A 114 -13.60 17.75 0.01
C TYR A 114 -12.43 16.89 -0.40
N ILE A 115 -11.30 17.05 0.27
CA ILE A 115 -10.05 16.34 -0.02
C ILE A 115 -9.62 15.61 1.24
N VAL A 116 -9.43 14.30 1.14
CA VAL A 116 -8.84 13.48 2.19
C VAL A 116 -7.60 12.83 1.62
N VAL A 117 -6.45 13.08 2.23
CA VAL A 117 -5.16 12.58 1.73
C VAL A 117 -4.29 12.13 2.88
N ASP A 118 -3.48 11.11 2.64
CA ASP A 118 -2.52 10.66 3.64
C ASP A 118 -1.29 11.57 3.64
N PRO A 119 -0.52 11.66 4.73
CA PRO A 119 0.64 12.54 4.79
C PRO A 119 1.69 12.28 3.70
N SER A 120 1.81 11.04 3.23
CA SER A 120 2.73 10.63 2.16
C SER A 120 2.12 10.76 0.76
N GLY A 121 0.96 11.42 0.61
CA GLY A 121 0.35 11.88 -0.64
C GLY A 121 -0.05 10.81 -1.66
N GLY A 122 0.43 9.58 -1.53
CA GLY A 122 0.19 8.48 -2.47
C GLY A 122 -1.24 7.93 -2.43
N HIS A 123 -1.97 8.16 -1.34
CA HIS A 123 -3.32 7.69 -1.13
C HIS A 123 -4.25 8.83 -0.71
N GLY A 124 -5.44 8.84 -1.29
CA GLY A 124 -6.47 9.81 -0.95
C GLY A 124 -7.52 9.94 -2.04
N GLU A 125 -8.39 10.90 -1.83
CA GLU A 125 -9.53 11.20 -2.67
C GLU A 125 -9.87 12.69 -2.60
N ALA A 126 -10.43 13.20 -3.69
CA ALA A 126 -11.04 14.51 -3.76
C ALA A 126 -12.40 14.39 -4.42
N ARG A 127 -13.42 15.07 -3.88
CA ARG A 127 -14.76 15.12 -4.45
C ARG A 127 -15.36 16.51 -4.33
N GLN A 128 -16.18 16.91 -5.30
CA GLN A 128 -16.92 18.16 -5.23
C GLN A 128 -18.40 17.93 -4.93
N PHE A 129 -18.92 18.61 -3.91
CA PHE A 129 -20.34 18.61 -3.55
C PHE A 129 -20.94 20.01 -3.68
N GLY A 130 -21.97 20.13 -4.52
CA GLY A 130 -22.64 21.40 -4.81
C GLY A 130 -21.70 22.48 -5.38
N GLY A 131 -22.10 23.74 -5.14
CA GLY A 131 -21.37 24.93 -5.59
C GLY A 131 -21.73 25.43 -7.00
N SER A 132 -21.47 26.73 -7.22
CA SER A 132 -21.78 27.45 -8.45
C SER A 132 -20.81 27.16 -9.61
N ARG A 133 -19.58 26.75 -9.31
CA ARG A 133 -18.55 26.43 -10.31
C ARG A 133 -18.21 24.95 -10.26
N ARG A 134 -18.38 24.23 -11.37
CA ARG A 134 -17.91 22.84 -11.50
C ARG A 134 -16.44 22.81 -11.92
N LEU A 135 -15.61 22.07 -11.18
CA LEU A 135 -14.22 21.78 -11.51
C LEU A 135 -14.07 20.28 -11.83
N PRO A 136 -13.12 19.90 -12.69
CA PRO A 136 -12.87 18.49 -13.04
C PRO A 136 -12.08 17.79 -11.92
N VAL A 137 -12.66 17.71 -10.71
CA VAL A 137 -11.97 17.25 -9.49
C VAL A 137 -11.50 15.81 -9.60
N ASP A 138 -12.38 14.90 -10.02
CA ASP A 138 -12.03 13.48 -10.12
C ASP A 138 -10.92 13.25 -11.17
N ASP A 139 -11.01 13.93 -12.31
CA ASP A 139 -10.01 13.83 -13.38
C ASP A 139 -8.67 14.41 -12.95
N ALA A 140 -8.68 15.56 -12.30
CA ALA A 140 -7.47 16.22 -11.82
C ALA A 140 -6.79 15.39 -10.71
N TRP A 141 -7.57 14.77 -9.83
CA TRP A 141 -7.03 13.91 -8.77
C TRP A 141 -6.33 12.68 -9.34
N TRP A 142 -6.97 12.00 -10.29
CA TRP A 142 -6.38 10.85 -10.96
C TRP A 142 -5.15 11.22 -11.79
N ALA A 143 -5.23 12.31 -12.56
CA ALA A 143 -4.09 12.81 -13.32
C ALA A 143 -2.89 13.13 -12.40
N ALA A 144 -3.11 13.84 -11.29
CA ALA A 144 -2.06 14.14 -10.32
C ALA A 144 -1.44 12.86 -9.76
N LYS A 145 -2.27 11.87 -9.42
CA LYS A 145 -1.82 10.56 -8.92
C LYS A 145 -0.92 9.85 -9.93
N PHE A 146 -1.19 9.95 -11.23
CA PHE A 146 -0.37 9.31 -12.27
C PHE A 146 0.92 10.08 -12.58
N GLU A 147 0.87 11.41 -12.54
CA GLU A 147 2.02 12.25 -12.85
C GLU A 147 3.06 12.31 -11.71
N LEU A 148 2.66 12.02 -10.47
CA LEU A 148 3.55 12.09 -9.31
C LEU A 148 4.07 10.71 -8.84
N PRO A 149 5.27 10.66 -8.24
CA PRO A 149 5.77 9.47 -7.55
C PRO A 149 4.88 9.02 -6.39
N TYR A 150 5.01 7.76 -5.97
CA TYR A 150 4.23 7.21 -4.85
C TYR A 150 4.55 7.81 -3.48
N ASP A 151 5.75 8.36 -3.28
CA ASP A 151 6.26 8.92 -2.04
C ASP A 151 6.24 10.46 -2.02
N VAL A 152 5.33 11.05 -2.80
CA VAL A 152 5.16 12.50 -2.90
C VAL A 152 4.45 13.07 -1.66
N SER A 153 4.87 14.19 -1.10
CA SER A 153 4.19 14.73 0.09
C SER A 153 2.73 15.13 -0.21
N ALA A 154 1.86 15.13 0.82
CA ALA A 154 0.49 15.63 0.67
C ALA A 154 0.42 17.07 0.12
N VAL A 155 1.40 17.91 0.48
CA VAL A 155 1.51 19.30 0.01
C VAL A 155 1.70 19.33 -1.51
N ASP A 156 2.63 18.53 -2.02
CA ASP A 156 2.95 18.47 -3.45
C ASP A 156 1.82 17.82 -4.26
N MET A 157 1.18 16.77 -3.70
CA MET A 157 0.00 16.13 -4.31
C MET A 157 -1.16 17.13 -4.46
N ILE A 158 -1.49 17.87 -3.40
CA ILE A 158 -2.55 18.88 -3.45
C ILE A 158 -2.18 20.02 -4.40
N GLY A 159 -0.93 20.48 -4.37
CA GLY A 159 -0.43 21.51 -5.30
C GLY A 159 -0.62 21.09 -6.76
N ARG A 160 -0.23 19.86 -7.10
CA ARG A 160 -0.37 19.33 -8.46
C ARG A 160 -1.82 19.13 -8.85
N PHE A 161 -2.65 18.61 -7.95
CA PHE A 161 -4.09 18.50 -8.15
C PHE A 161 -4.71 19.85 -8.52
N VAL A 162 -4.40 20.91 -7.76
CA VAL A 162 -4.92 22.27 -8.02
C VAL A 162 -4.47 22.77 -9.40
N ASP A 163 -3.19 22.61 -9.74
CA ASP A 163 -2.67 23.03 -11.04
C ASP A 163 -3.38 22.33 -12.21
N ILE A 164 -3.62 21.02 -12.08
CA ILE A 164 -4.31 20.25 -13.12
C ILE A 164 -5.79 20.65 -13.18
N ALA A 165 -6.46 20.82 -12.03
CA ALA A 165 -7.86 21.24 -11.96
C ALA A 165 -8.09 22.61 -12.64
N LEU A 166 -7.11 23.51 -12.54
CA LEU A 166 -7.15 24.83 -13.15
C LEU A 166 -6.63 24.87 -14.60
N SER A 167 -5.92 23.83 -15.06
CA SER A 167 -5.28 23.81 -16.37
C SER A 167 -6.23 23.67 -17.57
N GLY A 168 -7.49 23.26 -17.33
CA GLY A 168 -8.44 22.89 -18.39
C GLY A 168 -8.13 21.56 -19.10
N ARG A 169 -7.04 20.86 -18.73
CA ARG A 169 -6.57 19.61 -19.36
C ARG A 169 -6.65 18.38 -18.45
N ALA A 170 -7.47 18.44 -17.40
CA ALA A 170 -7.55 17.37 -16.41
C ALA A 170 -7.92 16.01 -17.03
N ARG A 171 -8.95 15.98 -17.89
CA ARG A 171 -9.42 14.75 -18.54
C ARG A 171 -8.39 14.18 -19.52
N GLU A 172 -7.79 15.03 -20.36
CA GLU A 172 -6.74 14.63 -21.29
C GLU A 172 -5.57 13.94 -20.56
N ARG A 173 -5.09 14.57 -19.48
CA ARG A 173 -3.97 14.05 -18.66
C ARG A 173 -4.33 12.76 -17.92
N ARG A 174 -5.57 12.63 -17.47
CA ARG A 174 -6.09 11.39 -16.87
C ARG A 174 -6.11 10.25 -17.89
N ASP A 175 -6.60 10.54 -19.10
CA ASP A 175 -6.80 9.54 -20.15
C ASP A 175 -5.48 9.14 -20.82
N HIS A 176 -4.49 10.03 -20.81
CA HIS A 176 -3.18 9.84 -21.44
C HIS A 176 -2.04 10.05 -20.41
N PRO A 177 -1.97 9.21 -19.36
CA PRO A 177 -0.95 9.38 -18.33
C PRO A 177 0.43 9.03 -18.90
N GLY A 178 1.39 9.93 -18.71
CA GLY A 178 2.80 9.61 -18.93
C GLY A 178 3.30 8.52 -17.97
N PRO A 179 4.46 7.91 -18.24
CA PRO A 179 5.04 6.95 -17.31
C PRO A 179 5.28 7.62 -15.96
N ARG A 180 4.73 7.04 -14.90
CA ARG A 180 4.87 7.58 -13.55
C ARG A 180 6.36 7.67 -13.17
N PRO A 181 6.82 8.82 -12.64
CA PRO A 181 8.19 8.94 -12.15
C PRO A 181 8.48 7.95 -11.01
N LYS A 182 9.69 7.39 -10.98
CA LYS A 182 10.13 6.52 -9.89
C LYS A 182 10.23 7.31 -8.58
N SER A 183 9.72 6.71 -7.50
CA SER A 183 9.88 7.18 -6.12
C SER A 183 11.34 7.25 -5.70
N ALA A 184 11.65 8.11 -4.72
CA ALA A 184 12.99 8.20 -4.15
C ALA A 184 13.41 6.86 -3.53
N THR A 185 12.48 6.19 -2.83
CA THR A 185 12.70 4.83 -2.31
C THR A 185 13.04 3.84 -3.40
N ARG A 186 12.33 3.85 -4.54
CA ARG A 186 12.63 2.93 -5.64
C ARG A 186 13.98 3.24 -6.28
N ARG A 187 14.35 4.51 -6.41
CA ARG A 187 15.67 4.90 -6.91
C ARG A 187 16.80 4.44 -6.00
N ALA A 188 16.61 4.54 -4.68
CA ALA A 188 17.57 4.07 -3.70
C ALA A 188 17.75 2.54 -3.78
N LEU A 189 16.65 1.78 -3.82
CA LEU A 189 16.69 0.33 -4.00
C LEU A 189 17.35 -0.07 -5.33
N ASP A 190 17.01 0.61 -6.43
CA ASP A 190 17.63 0.34 -7.74
C ASP A 190 19.14 0.65 -7.74
N ALA A 191 19.61 1.57 -6.89
CA ALA A 191 21.03 1.89 -6.75
C ALA A 191 21.76 0.82 -5.93
N ASP A 192 21.12 0.33 -4.88
CA ASP A 192 21.61 -0.76 -4.03
C ASP A 192 21.72 -2.07 -4.82
N ASP A 193 20.66 -2.47 -5.54
CA ASP A 193 20.65 -3.63 -6.44
C ASP A 193 21.76 -3.60 -7.50
N LYS A 194 22.18 -2.39 -7.92
CA LYS A 194 23.29 -2.20 -8.87
C LYS A 194 24.65 -2.32 -8.19
N ALA A 195 24.75 -1.86 -6.95
CA ALA A 195 25.96 -2.01 -6.15
C ALA A 195 26.22 -3.50 -5.86
N ASP A 196 25.20 -4.23 -5.44
CA ASP A 196 25.27 -5.68 -5.19
C ASP A 196 25.68 -6.45 -6.44
N ARG A 197 25.00 -6.21 -7.57
CA ARG A 197 25.39 -6.84 -8.85
C ARG A 197 26.82 -6.48 -9.30
N ARG A 198 27.36 -5.34 -8.86
CA ARG A 198 28.75 -5.00 -9.13
C ARG A 198 29.69 -5.78 -8.21
N ALA A 199 29.35 -5.90 -6.93
CA ALA A 199 30.11 -6.70 -5.97
C ALA A 199 30.18 -8.16 -6.41
N ASP A 200 29.05 -8.78 -6.78
CA ASP A 200 28.97 -10.16 -7.26
C ASP A 200 29.89 -10.43 -8.45
N ARG A 201 29.95 -9.48 -9.41
CA ARG A 201 30.83 -9.60 -10.58
C ARG A 201 32.31 -9.53 -10.19
N VAL A 202 32.66 -8.66 -9.23
CA VAL A 202 34.03 -8.54 -8.73
C VAL A 202 34.43 -9.80 -7.97
N GLU A 203 33.54 -10.33 -7.12
CA GLU A 203 33.76 -11.57 -6.39
C GLU A 203 33.91 -12.76 -7.34
N MET A 204 33.02 -12.91 -8.31
CA MET A 204 33.10 -13.97 -9.33
C MET A 204 34.41 -13.89 -10.12
N ALA A 205 34.84 -12.68 -10.48
CA ALA A 205 36.12 -12.47 -11.16
C ALA A 205 37.32 -12.82 -10.27
N ALA A 206 37.28 -12.45 -8.98
CA ALA A 206 38.33 -12.78 -8.01
C ALA A 206 38.40 -14.29 -7.75
N PHE A 207 37.25 -14.96 -7.56
CA PHE A 207 37.17 -16.40 -7.37
C PHE A 207 37.64 -17.16 -8.62
N GLY A 208 37.14 -16.79 -9.80
CA GLY A 208 37.57 -17.37 -11.08
C GLY A 208 39.06 -17.18 -11.33
N GLY A 209 39.58 -15.98 -11.05
CA GLY A 209 41.01 -15.67 -11.13
C GLY A 209 41.85 -16.51 -10.16
N GLY A 210 41.43 -16.60 -8.90
CA GLY A 210 42.11 -17.41 -7.88
C GLY A 210 42.12 -18.91 -8.21
N ALA A 211 41.00 -19.44 -8.69
CA ALA A 211 40.91 -20.83 -9.14
C ALA A 211 41.83 -21.11 -10.35
N ALA A 212 41.87 -20.19 -11.32
CA ALA A 212 42.72 -20.32 -12.50
C ALA A 212 44.23 -20.24 -12.16
N LEU A 213 44.62 -19.33 -11.26
CA LEU A 213 46.02 -19.08 -10.93
C LEU A 213 46.59 -20.06 -9.89
N GLY A 214 45.78 -20.56 -8.96
CA GLY A 214 46.24 -21.42 -7.86
C GLY A 214 45.64 -22.81 -7.86
N GLY A 215 44.31 -22.90 -7.94
CA GLY A 215 43.57 -24.15 -7.80
C GLY A 215 43.88 -25.16 -8.91
N LEU A 216 43.76 -24.74 -10.18
CA LEU A 216 44.00 -25.60 -11.33
C LEU A 216 45.47 -26.08 -11.43
N PRO A 217 46.49 -25.23 -11.25
CA PRO A 217 47.89 -25.68 -11.27
C PRO A 217 48.22 -26.67 -10.15
N LEU A 218 47.77 -26.41 -8.92
CA LEU A 218 47.98 -27.33 -7.79
C LEU A 218 47.30 -28.68 -8.02
N LEU A 219 46.06 -28.66 -8.52
CA LEU A 219 45.32 -29.89 -8.83
C LEU A 219 46.02 -30.68 -9.94
N GLY A 220 46.47 -30.02 -11.01
CA GLY A 220 47.27 -30.62 -12.08
C GLY A 220 48.57 -31.26 -11.56
N LEU A 221 49.29 -30.58 -10.66
CA LEU A 221 50.49 -31.11 -10.03
C LEU A 221 50.21 -32.37 -9.19
N LEU A 222 49.13 -32.37 -8.39
CA LEU A 222 48.73 -33.51 -7.57
C LEU A 222 48.32 -34.72 -8.42
N VAL A 223 47.56 -34.49 -9.49
CA VAL A 223 47.19 -35.54 -10.46
C VAL A 223 48.43 -36.13 -11.13
N ALA A 224 49.33 -35.28 -11.64
CA ALA A 224 50.57 -35.73 -12.26
C ALA A 224 51.43 -36.56 -11.29
N ARG A 225 51.52 -36.14 -10.01
CA ARG A 225 52.25 -36.88 -8.98
C ARG A 225 51.61 -38.23 -8.65
N ARG A 226 50.28 -38.32 -8.64
CA ARG A 226 49.54 -39.57 -8.39
C ARG A 226 49.72 -40.57 -9.53
N VAL A 227 49.59 -40.12 -10.78
CA VAL A 227 49.81 -40.97 -11.98
C VAL A 227 51.24 -41.49 -12.04
N ARG A 228 52.25 -40.63 -11.81
CA ARG A 228 53.65 -41.05 -11.76
C ARG A 228 53.92 -42.11 -10.68
N ARG A 229 53.25 -42.02 -9.52
CA ARG A 229 53.38 -43.03 -8.44
C ARG A 229 52.71 -44.35 -8.81
N ALA A 230 51.57 -44.33 -9.50
CA ALA A 230 50.90 -45.54 -9.97
C ALA A 230 51.75 -46.30 -11.00
N ASN A 231 52.26 -45.61 -12.03
CA ASN A 231 53.07 -46.24 -13.08
C ASN A 231 54.39 -46.81 -12.55
N ARG A 232 54.98 -46.21 -11.50
CA ARG A 232 56.18 -46.76 -10.84
C ARG A 232 55.91 -48.04 -10.06
N ARG A 233 54.67 -48.26 -9.60
CA ARG A 233 54.29 -49.51 -8.91
C ARG A 233 54.05 -50.66 -9.89
N GLU A 234 53.51 -50.36 -11.08
CA GLU A 234 53.32 -51.37 -12.14
C GLU A 234 54.62 -51.73 -12.86
N GLY A 235 55.55 -50.78 -13.06
CA GLY A 235 56.85 -51.05 -13.67
C GLY A 235 57.84 -51.81 -12.78
N GLY A 236 57.60 -51.89 -11.47
CA GLY A 236 58.47 -52.59 -10.50
C GLY A 236 58.16 -54.09 -10.35
N GLY A 237 57.05 -54.59 -10.89
CA GLY A 237 56.58 -55.96 -10.69
C GLY A 237 57.09 -57.02 -11.69
N ARG A 238 57.91 -56.63 -12.69
CA ARG A 238 58.29 -57.52 -13.82
C ARG A 238 59.79 -57.81 -13.95
N ARG A 239 60.53 -57.78 -12.83
CA ARG A 239 61.92 -58.29 -12.70
C ARG A 239 62.06 -59.06 -11.40
N GLY A 240 61.69 -60.34 -11.40
CA GLY A 240 61.87 -61.19 -10.22
C GLY A 240 61.08 -62.49 -10.25
N ARG A 241 61.33 -63.35 -11.24
CA ARG A 241 61.10 -64.80 -11.16
C ARG A 241 61.91 -65.47 -12.27
N LYS A 242 63.15 -65.85 -11.92
CA LYS A 242 63.75 -67.08 -12.41
C LYS A 242 63.32 -68.19 -11.46
#